data_AF-A0A1G0KPE5-F1
#
_entry.id   AF-A0A1G0KPE5-F1
#
_cell.length_a   1.000
_cell.length_b   1.000
_cell.length_c   1.000
_cell.angle_alpha   90.00
_cell.angle_beta   90.00
_cell.angle_gamma   90.00
#
_symmetry.space_group_name_H-M   'P 1'
#
loop_
_entity.id
_entity.type
_entity.pdbx_description
1 polymer ?
#
loop_
_entity_poly.entity_id
_entity_poly.type
_entity_poly.pdbx_seq_one_letter_code
_entity_poly.pdbx_strand_id
1 'polypeptide(L)'
;MSDSKPLEIPRWLMGQNPYVADDSIQYLIHQDEPRFVARWCFGPPAKPPRNPEHLYVEDGEGDAVHVFDFLWIDKAPDTPAFEKMMGDAIDAIDQWLENNMAPPTRYF
;
A
#
# COMPACT_ATOMS: atom_id res chain seq x y z
N MET A 1 -23.25 0.52 -31.30
CA MET A 1 -22.61 -0.47 -30.41
C MET A 1 -21.66 0.32 -29.54
N SER A 2 -21.86 0.32 -28.22
CA SER A 2 -20.99 1.07 -27.31
C SER A 2 -19.75 0.23 -27.05
N ASP A 3 -18.59 0.69 -27.54
CA ASP A 3 -17.27 0.19 -27.16
C ASP A 3 -16.99 0.59 -25.71
N SER A 4 -17.64 -0.08 -24.77
CA SER A 4 -17.27 0.01 -23.36
C SER A 4 -16.03 -0.86 -23.19
N LYS A 5 -14.84 -0.25 -23.13
CA LYS A 5 -13.64 -0.94 -22.65
C LYS A 5 -13.96 -1.56 -21.28
N PRO A 6 -13.53 -2.80 -21.02
CA PRO A 6 -13.66 -3.38 -19.69
C PRO A 6 -13.06 -2.42 -18.66
N LEU A 7 -13.71 -2.29 -17.51
CA LEU A 7 -13.14 -1.57 -16.37
C LEU A 7 -11.88 -2.31 -15.93
N GLU A 8 -10.72 -1.79 -16.30
CA GLU A 8 -9.43 -2.27 -15.80
C GLU A 8 -9.21 -1.66 -14.42
N ILE A 9 -9.27 -2.52 -13.40
CA ILE A 9 -8.93 -2.13 -12.03
C ILE A 9 -7.39 -2.04 -11.96
N PRO A 10 -6.82 -0.92 -11.46
CA PRO A 10 -5.38 -0.81 -11.29
C PRO A 10 -4.78 -1.93 -10.44
N ARG A 11 -3.54 -2.32 -10.75
CA ARG A 11 -2.78 -3.31 -9.96
C ARG A 11 -2.67 -2.92 -8.49
N TRP A 12 -2.35 -1.65 -8.22
CA TRP A 12 -2.14 -1.12 -6.89
C TRP A 12 -3.27 -0.16 -6.54
N LEU A 13 -3.90 -0.37 -5.39
CA LEU A 13 -4.90 0.54 -4.84
C LEU A 13 -4.46 1.00 -3.45
N MET A 14 -4.59 2.30 -3.23
CA MET A 14 -4.21 2.96 -1.99
C MET A 14 -5.49 3.43 -1.30
N GLY A 15 -5.58 3.21 0.00
CA GLY A 15 -6.76 3.53 0.79
C GLY A 15 -6.39 4.20 2.10
N GLN A 16 -7.25 5.11 2.55
CA GLN A 16 -7.17 5.70 3.88
C GLN A 16 -8.34 5.21 4.73
N ASN A 17 -8.14 5.04 6.04
CA ASN A 17 -9.25 4.71 6.94
C ASN A 17 -10.00 5.99 7.32
N PRO A 18 -11.24 6.19 6.86
CA PRO A 18 -11.99 7.42 7.15
C PRO A 18 -12.42 7.55 8.62
N TYR A 19 -12.24 6.50 9.43
CA TYR A 19 -12.68 6.45 10.84
C TYR A 19 -11.54 6.62 11.84
N VAL A 20 -10.29 6.77 11.38
CA VAL A 20 -9.12 6.92 12.24
C VAL A 20 -8.52 8.29 11.98
N ALA A 21 -8.44 9.12 13.01
CA ALA A 21 -7.82 10.46 12.95
C ALA A 21 -6.29 10.41 12.93
N ASP A 22 -5.73 9.21 13.05
CA ASP A 22 -4.30 8.94 12.90
C ASP A 22 -4.03 8.64 11.43
N ASP A 23 -3.74 9.70 10.67
CA ASP A 23 -3.46 9.66 9.24
C ASP A 23 -2.14 8.91 8.91
N SER A 24 -1.42 8.41 9.93
CA SER A 24 -0.14 7.71 9.73
C SER A 24 -0.31 6.31 9.16
N ILE A 25 -1.45 5.64 9.38
CA ILE A 25 -1.69 4.29 8.88
C ILE A 25 -2.61 4.31 7.68
N GLN A 26 -2.07 3.83 6.57
CA GLN A 26 -2.73 3.72 5.29
C GLN A 26 -2.87 2.25 4.87
N TYR A 27 -3.64 2.00 3.81
CA TYR A 27 -3.93 0.67 3.27
C TYR A 27 -3.38 0.56 1.86
N LEU A 28 -2.89 -0.63 1.54
CA LEU A 28 -2.37 -1.01 0.24
C LEU A 28 -3.06 -2.29 -0.21
N ILE A 29 -3.45 -2.35 -1.48
CA ILE A 29 -4.05 -3.55 -2.09
C ILE A 29 -3.30 -3.87 -3.37
N HIS A 30 -2.87 -5.12 -3.52
CA HIS A 30 -2.31 -5.69 -4.75
C HIS A 30 -3.36 -6.59 -5.42
N GLN A 31 -3.77 -6.26 -6.64
CA GLN A 31 -4.85 -6.91 -7.39
C GLN A 31 -4.36 -7.99 -8.37
N ASP A 32 -3.06 -8.06 -8.67
CA ASP A 32 -2.46 -9.13 -9.47
C ASP A 32 -2.04 -10.30 -8.56
N GLU A 33 -1.95 -11.52 -9.10
CA GLU A 33 -1.44 -12.66 -8.33
C GLU A 33 0.05 -12.43 -7.98
N PRO A 34 0.48 -12.62 -6.71
CA PRO A 34 -0.33 -12.99 -5.54
C PRO A 34 -1.06 -11.78 -4.94
N ARG A 35 -2.38 -11.88 -4.80
CA ARG A 35 -3.22 -10.80 -4.29
C ARG A 35 -3.16 -10.70 -2.78
N PHE A 36 -3.14 -9.48 -2.27
CA PHE A 36 -3.18 -9.20 -0.83
C PHE A 36 -3.75 -7.82 -0.50
N VAL A 37 -4.12 -7.66 0.77
CA VAL A 37 -4.35 -6.36 1.42
C VAL A 37 -3.32 -6.21 2.53
N ALA A 38 -2.71 -5.04 2.66
CA ALA A 38 -1.75 -4.72 3.73
C ALA A 38 -2.01 -3.32 4.28
N ARG A 39 -1.35 -3.03 5.41
CA ARG A 39 -1.24 -1.70 6.00
C ARG A 39 0.15 -1.14 5.78
N TRP A 40 0.26 0.18 5.69
CA TRP A 40 1.56 0.82 5.62
C TRP A 40 1.60 2.15 6.38
N CYS A 41 2.79 2.54 6.82
CA CYS A 41 3.08 3.83 7.45
C CYS A 41 4.54 4.24 7.23
N PHE A 42 4.84 5.52 7.46
CA PHE A 42 6.21 6.00 7.59
C PHE A 42 6.72 5.75 9.01
N GLY A 43 7.93 5.20 9.09
CA GLY A 43 8.52 4.78 10.36
C GLY A 43 7.75 3.62 11.02
N PRO A 44 8.18 3.21 12.23
CA PRO A 44 7.57 2.09 12.93
C PRO A 44 6.11 2.36 13.29
N PRO A 45 5.20 1.37 13.15
CA PRO A 45 3.81 1.57 13.51
C PRO A 45 3.66 1.83 15.00
N ALA A 46 2.83 2.82 15.36
CA ALA A 46 2.61 3.22 16.76
C ALA A 46 2.02 2.10 17.64
N LYS A 47 1.37 1.11 17.01
CA LYS A 47 0.91 -0.12 17.66
C LYS A 47 1.58 -1.32 16.99
N PRO A 48 1.95 -2.36 17.76
CA PRO A 48 2.49 -3.58 17.17
C PRO A 48 1.57 -4.13 16.06
N PRO A 49 2.14 -4.56 14.91
CA PRO A 49 1.40 -5.31 13.90
C PRO A 49 0.69 -6.50 14.52
N ARG A 50 -0.46 -6.87 13.95
CA ARG A 50 -1.21 -8.06 14.37
C ARG A 50 -0.47 -9.34 13.95
N ASN A 51 0.22 -9.29 12.82
CA ASN A 51 1.01 -10.38 12.24
C ASN A 51 2.47 -9.93 12.12
N PRO A 52 3.24 -9.93 13.23
CA PRO A 52 4.59 -9.35 13.25
C PRO A 52 5.61 -10.12 12.41
N GLU A 53 5.36 -11.39 12.07
CA GLU A 53 6.19 -12.16 11.14
C GLU A 53 6.13 -11.67 9.68
N HIS A 54 5.13 -10.86 9.33
CA HIS A 54 4.94 -10.33 7.98
C HIS A 54 5.07 -8.80 8.00
N LEU A 55 6.29 -8.33 8.17
CA LEU A 55 6.69 -6.93 8.09
C LEU A 55 7.78 -6.78 7.03
N TYR A 56 7.55 -5.87 6.09
CA TYR A 56 8.57 -5.35 5.19
C TYR A 56 8.94 -3.94 5.67
N VAL A 57 10.24 -3.66 5.71
CA VAL A 57 10.78 -2.34 6.00
C VAL A 57 11.66 -1.96 4.82
N GLU A 58 11.32 -0.85 4.18
CA GLU A 58 12.18 -0.25 3.15
C GLU A 58 13.54 0.12 3.76
N ASP A 59 14.61 -0.02 2.99
CA ASP A 59 15.93 0.43 3.41
C ASP A 59 15.98 1.97 3.49
N GLY A 60 15.90 2.51 4.71
CA GLY A 60 15.98 3.95 4.98
C GLY A 60 16.11 4.26 6.47
N GLU A 61 16.77 5.38 6.83
CA GLU A 61 16.84 5.84 8.22
C GLU A 61 15.68 6.80 8.53
N GLY A 62 14.95 6.53 9.62
CA GLY A 62 13.95 7.45 10.21
C GLY A 62 12.59 7.49 9.51
N ASP A 63 12.57 7.60 8.18
CA ASP A 63 11.37 7.77 7.36
C ASP A 63 11.07 6.57 6.45
N ALA A 64 11.62 5.38 6.76
CA ALA A 64 11.39 4.18 5.97
C ALA A 64 9.91 3.78 5.93
N VAL A 65 9.42 3.39 4.74
CA VAL A 65 8.08 2.81 4.61
C VAL A 65 8.05 1.42 5.26
N HIS A 66 7.10 1.23 6.16
CA HIS A 66 6.79 -0.05 6.78
C HIS A 66 5.52 -0.60 6.17
N VAL A 67 5.56 -1.80 5.59
CA VAL A 67 4.38 -2.51 5.06
C VAL A 67 4.14 -3.76 5.92
N PHE A 68 2.95 -3.91 6.48
CA PHE A 68 2.68 -4.90 7.50
C PHE A 68 1.22 -5.38 7.49
N ASP A 69 0.95 -6.43 8.27
CA ASP A 69 -0.37 -7.06 8.39
C ASP A 69 -0.96 -7.50 7.05
N PHE A 70 -0.14 -8.20 6.29
CA PHE A 70 -0.54 -8.83 5.05
C PHE A 70 -1.68 -9.82 5.29
N LEU A 71 -2.81 -9.56 4.63
CA LEU A 71 -3.90 -10.47 4.42
C LEU A 71 -3.80 -11.00 2.98
N TRP A 72 -3.14 -12.15 2.85
CA TRP A 72 -3.00 -12.84 1.57
C TRP A 72 -4.34 -13.45 1.12
N ILE A 73 -4.73 -13.15 -0.12
CA ILE A 73 -5.88 -13.76 -0.79
C ILE A 73 -5.41 -15.00 -1.56
N ASP A 74 -4.27 -14.89 -2.24
CA ASP A 74 -3.59 -16.00 -2.89
C ASP A 74 -2.43 -16.53 -2.04
N LYS A 75 -1.75 -17.58 -2.52
CA LYS A 75 -0.56 -18.08 -1.84
C LYS A 75 0.53 -17.01 -1.81
N ALA A 76 1.09 -16.76 -0.63
CA ALA A 76 2.23 -15.86 -0.48
C ALA A 76 3.40 -16.31 -1.39
N PRO A 77 4.10 -15.37 -2.05
CA PRO A 77 5.25 -15.69 -2.87
C PRO A 77 6.45 -16.16 -2.04
N ASP A 78 7.48 -16.65 -2.71
CA ASP A 78 8.78 -16.86 -2.06
C ASP A 78 9.49 -15.54 -1.75
N THR A 79 10.56 -15.60 -0.96
CA THR A 79 11.27 -14.39 -0.49
C THR A 79 11.75 -13.49 -1.64
N PRO A 80 12.40 -14.00 -2.70
CA PRO A 80 12.84 -13.13 -3.80
C PRO A 80 11.69 -12.46 -4.55
N ALA A 81 10.59 -13.17 -4.81
CA ALA A 81 9.43 -12.57 -5.45
C ALA A 81 8.69 -11.59 -4.52
N PHE A 82 8.68 -11.87 -3.21
CA PHE A 82 8.16 -10.94 -2.21
C PHE A 82 8.95 -9.62 -2.20
N GLU A 83 10.28 -9.68 -2.10
CA GLU A 83 11.14 -8.49 -2.06
C GLU A 83 10.96 -7.63 -3.32
N LYS A 84 10.93 -8.26 -4.50
CA LYS A 84 10.68 -7.55 -5.76
C LYS A 84 9.32 -6.86 -5.75
N MET A 85 8.27 -7.57 -5.34
CA MET A 85 6.92 -7.00 -5.27
C MET A 85 6.81 -5.88 -4.24
N MET A 86 7.58 -5.91 -3.15
CA MET A 86 7.64 -4.82 -2.19
C MET A 86 8.35 -3.59 -2.77
N GLY A 87 9.39 -3.77 -3.58
CA GLY A 87 9.96 -2.66 -4.38
C GLY A 87 8.91 -1.99 -5.26
N ASP A 88 8.15 -2.79 -6.02
CA ASP A 88 7.04 -2.28 -6.86
C ASP A 88 5.93 -1.61 -6.01
N ALA A 89 5.75 -2.02 -4.76
CA ALA A 89 4.79 -1.43 -3.83
C ALA A 89 5.24 -0.05 -3.33
N ILE A 90 6.53 0.13 -3.05
CA ILE A 90 7.11 1.42 -2.65
C ILE A 90 6.94 2.44 -3.78
N ASP A 91 7.31 2.07 -5.02
CA ASP A 91 7.11 2.93 -6.19
C ASP A 91 5.65 3.38 -6.34
N ALA A 92 4.70 2.48 -6.07
CA ALA A 92 3.27 2.79 -6.10
C ALA A 92 2.82 3.74 -4.98
N ILE A 93 3.39 3.59 -3.77
CA ILE A 93 3.14 4.48 -2.63
C ILE A 93 3.68 5.89 -2.94
N ASP A 94 4.90 6.00 -3.43
CA ASP A 94 5.52 7.27 -3.80
C ASP A 94 4.70 7.99 -4.85
N GLN A 95 4.30 7.28 -5.92
CA GLN A 95 3.47 7.86 -6.97
C GLN A 95 2.11 8.32 -6.43
N TRP A 96 1.51 7.60 -5.48
CA TRP A 96 0.26 8.02 -4.86
C TRP A 96 0.45 9.27 -4.01
N LEU A 97 1.52 9.36 -3.22
CA LEU A 97 1.84 10.53 -2.42
C LEU A 97 2.05 11.76 -3.29
N GLU A 98 2.83 11.67 -4.36
CA GLU A 98 3.01 12.77 -5.32
C GLU A 98 1.67 13.32 -5.84
N ASN A 99 0.72 12.43 -6.14
CA ASN A 99 -0.58 12.81 -6.69
C ASN A 99 -1.57 13.34 -5.65
N ASN A 100 -1.43 12.97 -4.37
CA ASN A 100 -2.39 13.30 -3.31
C ASN A 100 -1.86 14.33 -2.29
N MET A 101 -0.58 14.70 -2.35
CA MET A 101 0.03 15.74 -1.53
C MET A 101 -0.19 17.18 -2.05
N ALA A 102 -0.85 17.36 -3.20
CA ALA A 102 -1.32 18.68 -3.64
C ALA A 102 -2.62 19.07 -2.90
N PRO A 103 -2.73 20.28 -2.32
CA PRO A 103 -3.93 20.65 -1.56
C PRO A 103 -5.14 20.67 -2.48
N PRO A 104 -6.33 20.21 -2.03
CA PRO A 104 -7.55 20.40 -2.79
C PRO A 104 -7.78 21.90 -2.92
N THR A 105 -7.57 22.45 -4.12
CA THR A 105 -8.00 23.81 -4.43
C THR A 105 -9.52 23.77 -4.50
N ARG A 106 -10.17 23.99 -3.35
CA ARG A 106 -11.59 24.30 -3.32
C ARG A 106 -11.73 25.71 -3.89
N TYR A 107 -12.00 25.80 -5.18
CA TYR A 107 -12.61 27.01 -5.74
C TYR A 107 -13.99 27.12 -5.09
N PHE A 108 -14.15 28.09 -4.20
CA PHE A 108 -15.45 28.60 -3.75
C PHE A 108 -15.93 29.66 -4.73
#